data_AF-A0A3S9ANJ8-F1
#
_entry.id   AF-A0A3S9ANJ8-F1
#
_cell.length_a   1.000
_cell.length_b   1.000
_cell.length_c   1.000
_cell.angle_alpha   90.00
_cell.angle_beta   90.00
_cell.angle_gamma   90.00
#
_symmetry.space_group_name_H-M   'P 1'
#
loop_
_entity.id
_entity.type
_entity.pdbx_description
1 polymer ?
#
loop_
_entity_poly.entity_id
_entity_poly.type
_entity_poly.pdbx_seq_one_letter_code
_entity_poly.pdbx_strand_id
1 'polypeptide(L)'
;MKLAYSLLEVKSVNDEEWKLEGIATTPTPDRVDDVVEPKGAQFTLPVPFLWQHDKRQPIGKVTEAQVTDEGIKVVIQLVKPEEVESDELKKRLQEAWDSIKTGLVRGLSIGFRGLEVADIQGTWGYKFIKWDWYELSAVTIPANQEATITGIKTLCHPNQPNKQNIEQQAKSLPCKPPQLTNSTAPVPKVGGVKLFEAPKFKSTGVKLV
;
A
#
# COMPACT_ATOMS: atom_id res chain seq x y z
N MET A 1 15.78 9.74 11.23
CA MET A 1 15.02 8.79 10.39
C MET A 1 13.74 8.43 11.13
N LYS A 2 12.56 8.80 10.63
CA LYS A 2 11.28 8.36 11.18
C LYS A 2 10.89 7.07 10.46
N LEU A 3 10.86 5.96 11.18
CA LEU A 3 10.39 4.68 10.66
C LEU A 3 8.86 4.74 10.64
N ALA A 4 8.26 4.69 9.45
CA ALA A 4 6.81 4.57 9.29
C ALA A 4 6.44 3.10 9.45
N TYR A 5 5.91 2.74 10.63
CA TYR A 5 5.29 1.45 10.86
C TYR A 5 3.81 1.57 10.51
N SER A 6 3.38 0.91 9.43
CA SER A 6 1.94 0.76 9.16
C SER A 6 1.42 -0.43 9.96
N LEU A 7 0.86 -0.15 11.14
CA LEU A 7 0.15 -1.13 11.94
C LEU A 7 -1.21 -1.37 11.26
N LEU A 8 -1.36 -2.50 10.58
CA LEU A 8 -2.62 -2.86 9.93
C LEU A 8 -3.55 -3.45 10.98
N GLU A 9 -4.36 -2.60 11.60
CA GLU A 9 -5.40 -3.01 12.53
C GLU A 9 -6.59 -3.53 11.71
N VAL A 10 -6.61 -4.84 11.44
CA VAL A 10 -7.74 -5.51 10.77
C VAL A 10 -8.93 -5.48 11.71
N LYS A 11 -9.76 -4.43 11.61
CA LYS A 11 -11.07 -4.37 12.28
C LYS A 11 -11.97 -5.41 11.63
N SER A 12 -12.20 -6.52 12.34
CA SER A 12 -13.22 -7.56 12.12
C SER A 12 -13.56 -7.87 10.65
N VAL A 13 -13.04 -8.98 10.15
CA VAL A 13 -13.41 -9.51 8.84
C VAL A 13 -14.74 -10.28 8.95
N ASN A 14 -15.84 -9.72 8.46
CA ASN A 14 -16.96 -10.51 7.95
C ASN A 14 -16.77 -10.65 6.43
N ASP A 15 -16.50 -11.89 6.02
CA ASP A 15 -16.19 -12.27 4.65
C ASP A 15 -17.39 -12.27 3.70
N GLU A 16 -18.59 -11.93 4.19
CA GLU A 16 -19.82 -12.15 3.45
C GLU A 16 -20.08 -11.14 2.32
N GLU A 17 -19.55 -9.90 2.39
CA GLU A 17 -19.93 -8.85 1.44
C GLU A 17 -19.00 -8.72 0.22
N TRP A 18 -17.77 -9.24 0.28
CA TRP A 18 -16.76 -9.09 -0.78
C TRP A 18 -16.55 -7.62 -1.20
N LYS A 19 -16.60 -6.73 -0.21
CA LYS A 19 -16.54 -5.27 -0.36
C LYS A 19 -15.27 -4.73 0.29
N LEU A 20 -14.52 -3.93 -0.48
CA LEU A 20 -13.27 -3.32 -0.05
C LEU A 20 -13.41 -1.80 -0.02
N GLU A 21 -12.63 -1.19 0.86
CA GLU A 21 -12.35 0.24 0.86
C GLU A 21 -10.87 0.48 0.66
N GLY A 22 -10.52 1.58 0.02
CA GLY A 22 -9.13 1.93 -0.21
C GLY A 22 -8.92 3.33 -0.73
N ILE A 23 -7.65 3.62 -1.00
CA ILE A 23 -7.19 4.84 -1.65
C ILE A 23 -6.71 4.45 -3.04
N ALA A 24 -7.35 4.99 -4.08
CA ALA A 24 -6.98 4.69 -5.46
C ALA A 24 -5.71 5.44 -5.90
N THR A 25 -5.57 6.69 -5.48
CA THR A 25 -4.39 7.52 -5.74
C THR A 25 -4.33 8.71 -4.77
N THR A 26 -3.13 9.26 -4.56
CA THR A 26 -2.85 10.48 -3.79
C THR A 26 -2.03 11.45 -4.66
N PRO A 27 -1.92 12.75 -4.33
CA PRO A 27 -1.09 13.69 -5.08
C PRO A 27 0.42 13.51 -4.82
N THR A 28 0.82 12.51 -4.03
CA THR A 28 2.23 12.20 -3.77
C THR A 28 2.88 11.65 -5.05
N PRO A 29 4.12 12.08 -5.39
CA PRO A 29 4.87 11.51 -6.50
C PRO A 29 4.95 9.99 -6.41
N ASP A 30 4.69 9.32 -7.52
CA ASP A 30 4.71 7.87 -7.59
C ASP A 30 6.13 7.33 -7.78
N ARG A 31 6.26 6.00 -7.96
CA ARG A 31 7.56 5.35 -8.12
C ARG A 31 8.32 5.71 -9.41
N VAL A 32 7.67 6.36 -10.36
CA VAL A 32 8.27 6.83 -11.62
C VAL A 32 8.29 8.37 -11.70
N ASP A 33 8.19 9.03 -10.54
CA ASP A 33 8.18 10.48 -10.35
C ASP A 33 6.93 11.21 -10.90
N ASP A 34 5.90 10.48 -11.32
CA ASP A 34 4.67 11.08 -11.81
C ASP A 34 3.77 11.56 -10.66
N VAL A 35 3.08 12.68 -10.86
CA VAL A 35 2.07 13.21 -9.94
C VAL A 35 0.71 13.21 -10.62
N VAL A 36 -0.24 12.47 -10.06
CA VAL A 36 -1.60 12.41 -10.58
C VAL A 36 -2.53 13.21 -9.67
N GLU A 37 -3.04 14.35 -10.14
CA GLU A 37 -3.88 15.22 -9.30
C GLU A 37 -5.28 14.61 -9.09
N PRO A 38 -5.69 14.30 -7.85
CA PRO A 38 -6.99 13.66 -7.59
C PRO A 38 -8.18 14.44 -8.16
N LYS A 39 -8.17 15.77 -8.00
CA LYS A 39 -9.23 16.68 -8.50
C LYS A 39 -9.32 16.74 -10.03
N GLY A 40 -8.28 16.26 -10.72
CA GLY A 40 -8.22 16.16 -12.18
C GLY A 40 -8.95 14.96 -12.78
N ALA A 41 -9.40 14.02 -11.93
CA ALA A 41 -9.97 12.76 -12.36
C ALA A 41 -11.34 12.95 -13.05
N GLN A 42 -11.46 12.43 -14.27
CA GLN A 42 -12.71 12.30 -14.98
C GLN A 42 -13.08 10.83 -15.07
N PHE A 43 -14.28 10.47 -14.60
CA PHE A 43 -14.75 9.09 -14.58
C PHE A 43 -16.27 9.01 -14.50
N THR A 44 -16.79 7.85 -14.90
CA THR A 44 -18.19 7.48 -14.70
C THR A 44 -18.22 6.19 -13.91
N LEU A 45 -18.99 6.16 -12.83
CA LEU A 45 -19.19 4.94 -12.06
C LEU A 45 -20.21 4.02 -12.76
N PRO A 46 -20.00 2.69 -12.70
CA PRO A 46 -18.91 2.01 -12.03
C PRO A 46 -17.61 1.96 -12.85
N VAL A 47 -16.45 2.13 -12.20
CA VAL A 47 -15.12 1.93 -12.83
C VAL A 47 -14.73 0.45 -12.72
N PRO A 48 -14.21 -0.21 -13.77
CA PRO A 48 -13.78 -1.60 -13.70
C PRO A 48 -12.71 -1.85 -12.64
N PHE A 49 -12.84 -2.95 -11.88
CA PHE A 49 -11.81 -3.40 -10.95
C PHE A 49 -11.12 -4.66 -11.50
N LEU A 50 -9.83 -4.55 -11.79
CA LEU A 50 -9.05 -5.59 -12.47
C LEU A 50 -8.03 -6.25 -11.54
N TRP A 51 -7.47 -7.37 -12.01
CA TRP A 51 -6.35 -8.05 -11.39
C TRP A 51 -5.04 -7.71 -12.10
N GLN A 52 -4.09 -7.11 -11.39
CA GLN A 52 -2.71 -6.86 -11.86
C GLN A 52 -2.63 -6.14 -13.22
N HIS A 53 -3.52 -5.15 -13.47
CA HIS A 53 -3.62 -4.40 -14.73
C HIS A 53 -3.98 -5.24 -15.97
N ASP A 54 -4.33 -6.52 -15.81
CA ASP A 54 -4.75 -7.35 -16.93
C ASP A 54 -6.22 -7.08 -17.28
N LYS A 55 -6.42 -6.41 -18.41
CA LYS A 55 -7.74 -6.05 -18.98
C LYS A 55 -8.61 -7.28 -19.28
N ARG A 56 -8.02 -8.48 -19.35
CA ARG A 56 -8.75 -9.75 -19.52
C ARG A 56 -9.18 -10.38 -18.19
N GLN A 57 -8.76 -9.80 -17.07
CA GLN A 57 -8.98 -10.33 -15.73
C GLN A 57 -9.73 -9.33 -14.82
N PRO A 58 -10.97 -8.92 -15.19
CA PRO A 58 -11.82 -8.19 -14.26
C PRO A 58 -12.26 -9.09 -13.11
N ILE A 59 -12.26 -8.53 -11.90
CA ILE A 59 -12.64 -9.20 -10.65
C ILE A 59 -13.72 -8.44 -9.87
N GLY A 60 -14.08 -7.23 -10.29
CA GLY A 60 -15.11 -6.43 -9.64
C GLY A 60 -15.33 -5.07 -10.28
N LYS A 61 -15.81 -4.13 -9.47
CA LYS A 61 -16.05 -2.74 -9.87
C LYS A 61 -15.94 -1.78 -8.69
N VAL A 62 -15.49 -0.56 -8.96
CA VAL A 62 -15.61 0.58 -8.04
C VAL A 62 -17.05 1.07 -8.10
N THR A 63 -17.74 1.08 -6.95
CA THR A 63 -19.14 1.52 -6.85
C THR A 63 -19.27 2.95 -6.33
N GLU A 64 -18.29 3.42 -5.56
CA GLU A 64 -18.26 4.78 -5.01
C GLU A 64 -16.82 5.31 -5.09
N ALA A 65 -16.67 6.58 -5.43
CA ALA A 65 -15.38 7.27 -5.46
C ALA A 65 -15.55 8.70 -4.93
N GLN A 66 -14.85 9.02 -3.85
CA GLN A 66 -14.84 10.33 -3.24
C GLN A 66 -13.48 11.00 -3.52
N VAL A 67 -13.52 12.06 -4.33
CA VAL A 67 -12.34 12.85 -4.67
C VAL A 67 -12.12 13.93 -3.61
N THR A 68 -10.92 13.96 -3.04
CA THR A 68 -10.50 14.93 -2.02
C THR A 68 -9.09 15.46 -2.34
N ASP A 69 -8.64 16.48 -1.62
CA ASP A 69 -7.26 16.98 -1.73
C ASP A 69 -6.20 15.95 -1.29
N GLU A 70 -6.57 15.04 -0.38
CA GLU A 70 -5.66 13.99 0.11
C GLU A 70 -5.54 12.81 -0.87
N GLY A 71 -6.48 12.66 -1.79
CA GLY A 71 -6.56 11.50 -2.68
C GLY A 71 -8.00 11.13 -3.05
N ILE A 72 -8.12 10.01 -3.76
CA ILE A 72 -9.41 9.43 -4.15
C ILE A 72 -9.69 8.21 -3.28
N LYS A 73 -10.68 8.33 -2.39
CA LYS A 73 -11.17 7.21 -1.57
C LYS A 73 -12.20 6.43 -2.38
N VAL A 74 -12.10 5.11 -2.37
CA VAL A 74 -12.96 4.24 -3.18
C VAL A 74 -13.61 3.15 -2.35
N VAL A 75 -14.78 2.75 -2.83
CA VAL A 75 -15.49 1.56 -2.39
C VAL A 75 -15.59 0.61 -3.57
N ILE A 76 -15.11 -0.62 -3.39
CA ILE A 76 -14.96 -1.62 -4.44
C ILE A 76 -15.82 -2.83 -4.09
N GLN A 77 -16.63 -3.29 -5.04
CA GLN A 77 -17.40 -4.52 -4.93
C GLN A 77 -16.75 -5.58 -5.83
N LEU A 78 -16.27 -6.67 -5.24
CA LEU A 78 -15.85 -7.84 -6.00
C LEU A 78 -17.05 -8.72 -6.33
N VAL A 79 -16.95 -9.44 -7.44
CA VAL A 79 -17.93 -10.47 -7.82
C VAL A 79 -17.62 -11.73 -7.03
N LYS A 80 -18.65 -12.36 -6.47
CA LYS A 80 -18.47 -13.59 -5.70
C LYS A 80 -18.44 -14.82 -6.61
N PRO A 81 -17.69 -15.88 -6.27
CA PRO A 81 -17.65 -17.12 -7.05
C PRO A 81 -19.02 -17.78 -7.21
N GLU A 82 -19.93 -17.61 -6.26
CA GLU A 82 -21.29 -18.17 -6.33
C GLU A 82 -22.17 -17.45 -7.37
N GLU A 83 -21.81 -16.24 -7.80
CA GLU A 83 -22.58 -15.43 -8.76
C GLU A 83 -22.23 -15.75 -10.23
N VAL A 84 -21.25 -16.61 -10.46
CA VAL A 84 -20.71 -16.91 -11.79
C VAL A 84 -20.78 -18.40 -12.08
N GLU A 85 -20.96 -18.78 -13.35
CA GLU A 85 -21.02 -20.19 -13.75
C GLU A 85 -19.65 -20.76 -14.14
N SER A 86 -18.79 -19.93 -14.75
CA SER A 86 -17.48 -20.36 -15.26
C SER A 86 -16.51 -20.75 -14.14
N ASP A 87 -16.03 -21.99 -14.15
CA ASP A 87 -15.07 -22.50 -13.17
C ASP A 87 -13.73 -21.74 -13.19
N GLU A 88 -13.28 -21.28 -14.35
CA GLU A 88 -12.07 -20.47 -14.48
C GLU A 88 -12.25 -19.11 -13.81
N LEU A 89 -13.42 -18.48 -14.02
CA LEU A 89 -13.74 -17.22 -13.37
C LEU A 89 -13.85 -17.37 -11.85
N LYS A 90 -14.52 -18.42 -11.36
CA LYS A 90 -14.60 -18.74 -9.93
C LYS A 90 -13.23 -18.81 -9.27
N LYS A 91 -12.30 -19.56 -9.88
CA LYS A 91 -10.93 -19.71 -9.38
C LYS A 91 -10.22 -18.36 -9.31
N ARG A 92 -10.32 -17.53 -10.36
CA ARG A 92 -9.71 -16.20 -10.37
C ARG A 92 -10.27 -15.28 -9.28
N LEU A 93 -11.60 -15.25 -9.12
CA LEU A 93 -12.26 -14.43 -8.10
C LEU A 93 -11.83 -14.86 -6.69
N GLN A 94 -11.79 -16.16 -6.43
CA GLN A 94 -11.34 -16.72 -5.17
C GLN A 94 -9.85 -16.44 -4.91
N GLU A 95 -8.98 -16.66 -5.91
CA GLU A 95 -7.55 -16.38 -5.82
C GLU A 95 -7.28 -14.90 -5.52
N ALA A 96 -7.96 -13.99 -6.22
CA ALA A 96 -7.83 -12.56 -5.99
C ALA A 96 -8.26 -12.19 -4.56
N TRP A 97 -9.40 -12.71 -4.10
CA TRP A 97 -9.91 -12.46 -2.76
C TRP A 97 -8.97 -13.00 -1.66
N ASP A 98 -8.53 -14.25 -1.78
CA ASP A 98 -7.61 -14.87 -0.84
C ASP A 98 -6.27 -14.14 -0.81
N SER A 99 -5.76 -13.72 -1.97
CA SER A 99 -4.53 -12.92 -2.08
C SER A 99 -4.66 -11.56 -1.39
N ILE A 100 -5.82 -10.91 -1.48
CA ILE A 100 -6.08 -9.64 -0.80
C ILE A 100 -6.17 -9.86 0.71
N LYS A 101 -6.94 -10.85 1.16
CA LYS A 101 -7.12 -11.17 2.58
C LYS A 101 -5.84 -11.60 3.29
N THR A 102 -5.03 -12.40 2.61
CA THR A 102 -3.73 -12.87 3.14
C THR A 102 -2.65 -11.78 3.07
N GLY A 103 -2.94 -10.65 2.40
CA GLY A 103 -2.02 -9.54 2.25
C GLY A 103 -0.91 -9.78 1.23
N LEU A 104 -1.03 -10.79 0.37
CA LEU A 104 -0.17 -10.95 -0.81
C LEU A 104 -0.37 -9.80 -1.80
N VAL A 105 -1.61 -9.32 -1.91
CA VAL A 105 -1.99 -8.16 -2.71
C VAL A 105 -2.64 -7.11 -1.81
N ARG A 106 -1.95 -5.98 -1.62
CA ARG A 106 -2.38 -4.91 -0.70
C ARG A 106 -2.54 -3.55 -1.38
N GLY A 107 -1.98 -3.40 -2.56
CA GLY A 107 -1.95 -2.15 -3.29
C GLY A 107 -3.16 -1.98 -4.19
N LEU A 108 -3.48 -0.72 -4.45
CA LEU A 108 -4.36 -0.30 -5.53
C LEU A 108 -3.56 0.51 -6.53
N SER A 109 -3.88 0.40 -7.81
CA SER A 109 -3.24 1.23 -8.82
C SER A 109 -4.23 1.63 -9.88
N ILE A 110 -4.21 2.90 -10.26
CA ILE A 110 -5.04 3.45 -11.32
C ILE A 110 -4.41 3.19 -12.69
N GLY A 111 -5.25 2.90 -13.66
CA GLY A 111 -4.93 2.93 -15.08
C GLY A 111 -5.72 4.06 -15.71
N PHE A 112 -5.02 4.95 -16.40
CA PHE A 112 -5.59 6.20 -16.87
C PHE A 112 -4.91 6.73 -18.13
N ARG A 113 -5.49 7.78 -18.70
CA ARG A 113 -4.89 8.58 -19.76
C ARG A 113 -4.82 10.05 -19.36
N GLY A 114 -3.65 10.67 -19.51
CA GLY A 114 -3.50 12.12 -19.36
C GLY A 114 -4.29 12.90 -20.42
N LEU A 115 -5.08 13.87 -19.98
CA LEU A 115 -5.77 14.83 -20.85
C LEU A 115 -5.07 16.20 -20.84
N GLU A 116 -4.61 16.61 -19.66
CA GLU A 116 -3.80 17.81 -19.45
C GLU A 116 -2.60 17.43 -18.58
N VAL A 117 -1.40 17.59 -19.14
CA VAL A 117 -0.14 17.09 -18.57
C VAL A 117 0.89 18.21 -18.61
N ALA A 118 1.66 18.35 -17.53
CA ALA A 118 2.76 19.30 -17.43
C ALA A 118 4.04 18.60 -16.96
N ASP A 119 5.20 19.09 -17.40
CA ASP A 119 6.48 18.56 -16.95
C ASP A 119 6.77 19.01 -15.50
N ILE A 120 7.31 18.09 -14.68
CA ILE A 120 7.82 18.43 -13.35
C ILE A 120 9.31 18.77 -13.49
N GLN A 121 9.62 20.07 -13.47
CA GLN A 121 10.98 20.57 -13.68
C GLN A 121 12.00 19.89 -12.74
N GLY A 122 13.07 19.36 -13.32
CA GLY A 122 14.14 18.70 -12.58
C GLY A 122 13.88 17.23 -12.24
N THR A 123 12.80 16.64 -12.72
CA THR A 123 12.50 15.20 -12.60
C THR A 123 12.23 14.59 -13.97
N TRP A 124 12.09 13.27 -14.03
CA TRP A 124 11.65 12.55 -15.25
C TRP A 124 10.14 12.35 -15.32
N GLY A 125 9.41 12.82 -14.30
CA GLY A 125 7.99 12.61 -14.15
C GLY A 125 7.13 13.74 -14.71
N TYR A 126 5.87 13.39 -14.91
CA TYR A 126 4.82 14.24 -15.40
C TYR A 126 3.79 14.52 -14.32
N LYS A 127 3.25 15.74 -14.36
CA LYS A 127 2.09 16.14 -13.57
C LYS A 127 0.83 16.04 -14.40
N PHE A 128 -0.02 15.06 -14.09
CA PHE A 128 -1.32 14.87 -14.70
C PHE A 128 -2.38 15.73 -14.00
N ILE A 129 -2.66 16.90 -14.58
CA ILE A 129 -3.59 17.91 -14.05
C ILE A 129 -5.04 17.51 -14.35
N LYS A 130 -5.30 16.99 -15.54
CA LYS A 130 -6.58 16.37 -15.90
C LYS A 130 -6.32 15.03 -16.55
N TRP A 131 -7.13 14.05 -16.20
CA TRP A 131 -6.93 12.69 -16.66
C TRP A 131 -8.23 11.92 -16.67
N ASP A 132 -8.28 10.94 -17.57
CA ASP A 132 -9.41 10.08 -17.84
C ASP A 132 -9.16 8.73 -17.16
N TRP A 133 -9.96 8.39 -16.16
CA TRP A 133 -9.76 7.20 -15.33
C TRP A 133 -10.39 5.98 -16.01
N TYR A 134 -9.56 5.01 -16.40
CA TYR A 134 -10.01 3.83 -17.14
C TYR A 134 -10.32 2.64 -16.24
N GLU A 135 -9.46 2.37 -15.28
CA GLU A 135 -9.59 1.19 -14.43
C GLU A 135 -8.90 1.39 -13.08
N LEU A 136 -9.29 0.55 -12.13
CA LEU A 136 -8.58 0.38 -10.88
C LEU A 136 -8.16 -1.08 -10.77
N SER A 137 -6.92 -1.35 -10.37
CA SER A 137 -6.41 -2.70 -10.22
C SER A 137 -6.01 -3.03 -8.79
N ALA A 138 -6.28 -4.27 -8.37
CA ALA A 138 -5.59 -4.86 -7.23
C ALA A 138 -4.18 -5.27 -7.68
N VAL A 139 -3.14 -4.76 -6.99
CA VAL A 139 -1.76 -4.96 -7.40
C VAL A 139 -0.85 -5.30 -6.22
N THR A 140 0.16 -6.11 -6.48
CA THR A 140 1.19 -6.43 -5.48
C THR A 140 2.05 -5.20 -5.19
N ILE A 141 2.37 -4.44 -6.24
CA ILE A 141 3.22 -3.24 -6.18
C ILE A 141 2.48 -2.11 -6.89
N PRO A 142 1.90 -1.15 -6.16
CA PRO A 142 1.23 -0.01 -6.78
C PRO A 142 2.24 0.97 -7.38
N ALA A 143 1.84 1.79 -8.35
CA ALA A 143 2.69 2.90 -8.80
C ALA A 143 2.81 3.95 -7.69
N ASN A 144 1.68 4.52 -7.28
CA ASN A 144 1.57 5.39 -6.11
C ASN A 144 1.72 4.58 -4.81
N GLN A 145 2.63 4.98 -3.92
CA GLN A 145 2.97 4.21 -2.71
C GLN A 145 1.87 4.19 -1.64
N GLU A 146 0.99 5.20 -1.67
CA GLU A 146 -0.06 5.41 -0.68
C GLU A 146 -1.40 4.82 -1.15
N ALA A 147 -1.48 4.39 -2.41
CA ALA A 147 -2.63 3.70 -2.97
C ALA A 147 -2.72 2.27 -2.41
N THR A 148 -3.58 2.08 -1.41
CA THR A 148 -3.69 0.86 -0.62
C THR A 148 -5.14 0.49 -0.35
N ILE A 149 -5.37 -0.79 -0.11
CA ILE A 149 -6.60 -1.29 0.49
C ILE A 149 -6.56 -0.91 1.99
N THR A 150 -7.57 -0.22 2.49
CA THR A 150 -7.64 0.31 3.86
C THR A 150 -8.60 -0.47 4.76
N GLY A 151 -9.58 -1.18 4.18
CA GLY A 151 -10.54 -1.96 4.94
C GLY A 151 -11.30 -2.98 4.11
N ILE A 152 -11.80 -4.00 4.79
CA ILE A 152 -12.76 -4.98 4.24
C ILE A 152 -14.05 -4.75 5.02
N LYS A 153 -15.07 -4.18 4.37
CA LYS A 153 -16.27 -3.71 5.08
C LYS A 153 -17.14 -4.88 5.53
N THR A 154 -17.63 -4.76 6.76
CA THR A 154 -18.59 -5.64 7.43
C THR A 154 -19.77 -4.79 7.87
N LEU A 155 -21.00 -5.10 7.48
CA LEU A 155 -22.16 -4.56 8.19
C LEU A 155 -22.29 -5.24 9.57
N CYS A 156 -22.03 -4.50 10.64
CA CYS A 156 -22.58 -4.87 11.95
C CYS A 156 -24.12 -4.74 11.87
N HIS A 157 -24.83 -5.85 12.02
CA HIS A 157 -26.28 -5.81 12.26
C HIS A 157 -26.56 -5.03 13.57
N PRO A 158 -27.38 -3.96 13.56
CA PRO A 158 -27.66 -3.16 14.77
C PRO A 158 -28.63 -3.83 15.76
N ASN A 159 -28.68 -5.17 15.80
CA ASN A 159 -29.52 -5.92 16.72
C ASN A 159 -28.72 -6.97 17.49
N GLN A 160 -27.89 -6.52 18.44
CA GLN A 160 -27.60 -7.29 19.63
C GLN A 160 -27.66 -6.39 20.88
N PRO A 161 -28.40 -6.77 21.92
CA PRO A 161 -28.50 -5.97 23.14
C PRO A 161 -27.16 -5.95 23.87
N ASN A 162 -26.78 -4.76 24.32
CA ASN A 162 -25.65 -4.43 25.19
C ASN A 162 -25.21 -5.60 26.09
N LYS A 163 -24.02 -6.16 25.82
CA LYS A 163 -23.25 -6.88 26.84
C LYS A 163 -22.14 -5.97 27.36
N GLN A 164 -22.43 -5.51 28.56
CA GLN A 164 -21.65 -4.79 29.56
C GLN A 164 -20.13 -4.81 29.44
N ASN A 165 -19.55 -3.65 29.78
CA ASN A 165 -18.17 -3.38 30.19
C ASN A 165 -17.42 -4.60 30.73
N ILE A 166 -16.33 -4.95 30.04
CA ILE A 166 -15.19 -5.59 30.69
C ILE A 166 -14.00 -4.64 30.51
N GLU A 167 -13.72 -3.87 31.55
CA GLU A 167 -12.39 -3.29 31.76
C GLU A 167 -11.40 -4.46 31.86
N GLN A 168 -10.65 -4.73 30.79
CA GLN A 168 -9.46 -5.57 30.88
C GLN A 168 -8.24 -4.66 31.05
N GLN A 169 -7.78 -4.59 32.31
CA GLN A 169 -6.45 -4.14 32.70
C GLN A 169 -5.40 -4.62 31.71
N ALA A 170 -4.75 -3.67 31.03
CA ALA A 170 -3.48 -3.90 30.37
C ALA A 170 -2.45 -4.30 31.45
N LYS A 171 -2.21 -5.61 31.62
CA LYS A 171 -1.03 -6.10 32.32
C LYS A 171 0.15 -5.98 31.38
N SER A 172 0.94 -4.92 31.54
CA SER A 172 2.24 -4.81 30.90
C SER A 172 3.13 -5.97 31.37
N LEU A 173 3.67 -6.71 30.42
CA LEU A 173 4.77 -7.62 30.70
C LEU A 173 6.03 -6.77 30.96
N PRO A 174 6.77 -6.99 32.06
CA PRO A 174 8.00 -6.23 32.30
C PRO A 174 9.08 -6.65 31.30
N CYS A 175 9.52 -5.71 30.46
CA CYS A 175 10.73 -5.87 29.66
C CYS A 175 11.94 -5.97 30.60
N LYS A 176 12.54 -7.16 30.69
CA LYS A 176 13.84 -7.32 31.36
C LYS A 176 14.93 -7.11 30.31
N PRO A 177 15.79 -6.09 30.43
CA PRO A 177 16.91 -5.93 29.51
C PRO A 177 17.85 -7.13 29.61
N PRO A 178 18.42 -7.61 28.49
CA PRO A 178 19.32 -8.75 28.50
C PRO A 178 20.58 -8.40 29.32
N GLN A 179 20.89 -9.23 30.31
CA GLN A 179 22.14 -9.11 31.07
C GLN A 179 23.27 -9.79 30.29
N LEU A 180 24.33 -9.04 30.03
CA LEU A 180 25.60 -9.57 29.56
C LEU A 180 26.23 -10.43 30.65
N THR A 181 26.26 -11.75 30.45
CA THR A 181 27.03 -12.67 31.29
C THR A 181 28.37 -12.96 30.61
N ASN A 182 29.45 -12.58 31.27
CA ASN A 182 30.81 -12.92 30.89
C ASN A 182 31.08 -14.44 31.00
N SER A 183 32.11 -14.89 30.26
CA SER A 183 32.71 -16.24 30.17
C SER A 183 32.08 -17.11 29.07
N THR A 184 32.76 -17.55 28.01
CA THR A 184 34.18 -17.85 27.79
C THR A 184 34.44 -17.79 26.28
N ALA A 185 35.51 -17.12 25.84
CA ALA A 185 35.83 -16.96 24.42
C ALA A 185 36.45 -18.23 23.80
N PRO A 186 36.04 -18.67 22.60
CA PRO A 186 36.93 -19.41 21.71
C PRO A 186 37.81 -18.42 20.96
N VAL A 187 39.13 -18.55 21.12
CA VAL A 187 40.14 -17.77 20.40
C VAL A 187 40.04 -18.06 18.89
N PRO A 188 39.83 -17.07 18.01
CA PRO A 188 40.00 -17.28 16.59
C PRO A 188 41.49 -17.30 16.24
N LYS A 189 41.93 -18.36 15.54
CA LYS A 189 43.28 -18.47 14.99
C LYS A 189 43.54 -17.34 13.99
N VAL A 190 44.67 -16.69 14.17
CA VAL A 190 45.23 -15.61 13.36
C VAL A 190 45.44 -16.06 11.91
N GLY A 191 44.84 -15.33 10.97
CA GLY A 191 45.20 -15.29 9.55
C GLY A 191 45.16 -13.83 9.11
N GLY A 192 46.31 -13.16 9.12
CA GLY A 192 46.42 -11.72 8.97
C GLY A 192 46.06 -11.22 7.57
N VAL A 193 45.25 -10.16 7.51
CA VAL A 193 45.20 -9.23 6.39
C VAL A 193 45.34 -7.83 6.96
N LYS A 194 46.44 -7.15 6.58
CA LYS A 194 46.76 -5.79 7.01
C LYS A 194 45.68 -4.82 6.54
N LEU A 195 45.11 -4.07 7.47
CA LEU A 195 44.34 -2.87 7.20
C LEU A 195 45.31 -1.82 6.60
N PHE A 196 45.10 -1.43 5.35
CA PHE A 196 45.83 -0.29 4.77
C PHE A 196 45.33 1.00 5.43
N GLU A 197 46.27 1.76 6.02
CA GLU A 197 46.03 3.11 6.52
C GLU A 197 45.66 4.04 5.35
N ALA A 198 44.54 4.74 5.46
CA ALA A 198 44.19 5.82 4.55
C ALA A 198 45.15 7.01 4.76
N PRO A 199 45.70 7.62 3.69
CA PRO A 199 46.63 8.74 3.85
C PRO A 199 45.93 9.98 4.38
N LYS A 200 46.54 10.60 5.40
CA LYS A 200 46.15 11.90 5.99
C LYS A 200 46.12 12.97 4.89
N PHE A 201 44.95 13.55 4.65
CA PHE A 201 44.78 14.71 3.78
C PHE A 201 45.49 15.91 4.42
N LYS A 202 46.59 16.38 3.80
CA LYS A 202 47.26 17.62 4.21
C LYS A 202 46.43 18.80 3.71
N SER A 203 45.94 19.61 4.64
CA SER A 203 45.47 20.98 4.37
C SER A 203 46.67 21.84 3.96
N THR A 204 46.73 22.23 2.70
CA THR A 204 47.58 23.34 2.24
C THR A 204 46.67 24.49 1.85
N GLY A 205 46.67 25.52 2.69
CA GLY A 205 45.97 26.78 2.43
C GLY A 205 46.56 27.50 1.22
N VAL A 206 45.68 28.00 0.36
CA VAL A 206 46.02 28.92 -0.73
C VAL A 206 46.04 30.33 -0.15
N LYS A 207 47.17 31.02 -0.31
CA LYS A 207 47.37 32.42 0.08
C LYS A 207 46.93 33.29 -1.10
N LEU A 208 45.95 34.17 -0.88
CA LEU A 208 45.58 35.23 -1.81
C LEU A 208 46.76 36.21 -1.97
N VAL A 209 47.14 36.48 -3.22
CA VAL A 209 47.83 37.70 -3.68
C VAL A 209 47.02 38.23 -4.85
#